data_AF-A0A3R7F9A5-F1
#
_entry.id   AF-A0A3R7F9A5-F1
#
_cell.length_a   1.000
_cell.length_b   1.000
_cell.length_c   1.000
_cell.angle_alpha   90.00
_cell.angle_beta   90.00
_cell.angle_gamma   90.00
#
_symmetry.space_group_name_H-M   'P 1'
#
loop_
_entity.id
_entity.type
_entity.pdbx_description
1 polymer ?
#
loop_
_entity_poly.entity_id
_entity_poly.type
_entity_poly.pdbx_seq_one_letter_code
_entity_poly.pdbx_strand_id
1 'polypeptide(L)'
;MKVQAVDRHFGSPDRKRMVHLSFRQMLELKVFGYAQIFTRTKQGWRHPVPFYVVECKDHGYFIDYAHGYRRYFTCPLCRDRQKREMVAVKKAVG
;
A
#
# COMPACT_ATOMS: atom_id res chain seq x y z
N MET A 1 15.48 -10.77 3.02
CA MET A 1 15.48 -10.09 1.71
C MET A 1 14.96 -8.65 1.89
N LYS A 2 15.38 -7.69 1.07
CA LYS A 2 14.97 -6.27 1.21
C LYS A 2 14.16 -5.84 -0.01
N VAL A 3 13.01 -5.21 0.20
CA VAL A 3 12.20 -4.61 -0.87
C VAL A 3 11.99 -3.13 -0.59
N GLN A 4 12.02 -2.31 -1.63
CA GLN A 4 11.64 -0.90 -1.53
C GLN A 4 10.14 -0.79 -1.75
N ALA A 5 9.42 -0.32 -0.73
CA ALA A 5 7.98 -0.13 -0.78
C ALA A 5 7.61 1.33 -0.52
N VAL A 6 6.65 1.85 -1.29
CA VAL A 6 6.08 3.20 -1.08
C VAL A 6 5.21 3.18 0.18
N ASP A 7 5.46 4.09 1.12
CA ASP A 7 4.69 4.21 2.36
C ASP A 7 4.08 5.61 2.49
N ARG A 8 2.74 5.69 2.43
CA ARG A 8 1.97 6.93 2.68
C ARG A 8 1.35 7.00 4.07
N HIS A 9 1.55 5.96 4.87
CA HIS A 9 0.92 5.83 6.19
C HIS A 9 1.83 6.35 7.29
N PHE A 10 3.14 6.15 7.13
CA PHE A 10 4.13 6.53 8.13
C PHE A 10 5.18 7.46 7.49
N GLY A 11 5.15 8.76 7.81
CA GLY A 11 6.13 9.75 7.35
C GLY A 11 5.72 10.51 6.07
N SER A 12 6.71 11.12 5.39
CA SER A 12 6.48 11.99 4.22
C SER A 12 5.86 11.23 3.03
N PRO A 13 4.91 11.85 2.29
CA PRO A 13 4.00 11.20 1.33
C PRO A 13 4.63 10.49 0.12
N ASP A 14 5.94 10.63 -0.09
CA ASP A 14 6.67 10.08 -1.23
C ASP A 14 7.92 9.26 -0.81
N ARG A 15 8.06 8.93 0.48
CA ARG A 15 9.24 8.21 0.95
C ARG A 15 9.11 6.71 0.68
N LYS A 16 9.96 6.19 -0.20
CA LYS A 16 10.20 4.75 -0.31
C LYS A 16 10.92 4.27 0.95
N ARG A 17 10.43 3.18 1.54
CA ARG A 17 11.05 2.53 2.71
C ARG A 17 11.58 1.17 2.33
N MET A 18 12.73 0.82 2.90
CA MET A 18 13.22 -0.55 2.82
C MET A 18 12.51 -1.41 3.86
N VAL A 19 11.81 -2.43 3.38
CA VAL A 19 11.17 -3.44 4.21
C VAL A 19 12.02 -4.70 4.19
N HIS A 20 12.37 -5.20 5.38
CA HIS A 20 13.04 -6.47 5.54
C HIS A 20 11.99 -7.58 5.60
N LEU A 21 12.03 -8.47 4.61
CA LEU A 21 11.15 -9.64 4.52
C LEU A 21 11.92 -10.90 4.90
N SER A 22 11.30 -11.71 5.74
CA SER A 22 11.66 -13.11 5.96
C SER A 22 11.38 -13.95 4.71
N PHE A 23 11.93 -15.16 4.66
CA PHE A 23 11.67 -16.10 3.57
C PHE A 23 10.18 -16.45 3.43
N ARG A 24 9.46 -16.55 4.55
CA ARG A 24 8.01 -16.83 4.54
C ARG A 24 7.23 -15.66 3.93
N GLN A 25 7.52 -14.43 4.38
CA GLN A 25 6.89 -13.22 3.81
C GLN A 25 7.21 -13.03 2.33
N MET A 26 8.42 -13.43 1.90
CA MET A 26 8.78 -13.40 0.48
C MET A 26 7.92 -14.39 -0.34
N LEU A 27 7.72 -15.60 0.18
CA LEU A 27 6.89 -16.60 -0.49
C LEU A 27 5.43 -16.14 -0.55
N GLU A 28 4.88 -15.61 0.55
CA GLU A 28 3.54 -15.03 0.58
C GLU A 28 3.38 -13.90 -0.44
N LEU A 29 4.36 -12.99 -0.50
CA LEU A 29 4.36 -11.89 -1.45
C LEU A 29 4.36 -12.40 -2.90
N LYS A 30 5.14 -13.44 -3.22
CA LYS A 30 5.18 -14.03 -4.56
C LYS A 30 3.91 -14.81 -4.94
N VAL A 31 3.28 -15.47 -3.98
CA VAL A 31 2.11 -16.35 -4.25
C VAL A 31 0.81 -15.56 -4.23
N PHE A 32 0.64 -14.66 -3.26
CA PHE A 32 -0.60 -13.91 -3.04
C PHE A 32 -0.54 -12.46 -3.53
N GLY A 33 0.66 -11.95 -3.85
CA GLY A 33 0.87 -10.54 -4.19
C GLY A 33 0.88 -9.61 -2.96
N TYR A 34 0.82 -10.16 -1.75
CA TYR A 34 0.94 -9.38 -0.50
C TYR A 34 1.48 -10.22 0.65
N ALA A 35 2.13 -9.57 1.62
CA ALA A 35 2.62 -10.21 2.84
C ALA A 35 2.51 -9.27 4.04
N GLN A 36 2.11 -9.79 5.20
CA GLN A 36 2.01 -8.99 6.41
C GLN A 36 3.39 -8.66 6.95
N ILE A 37 3.65 -7.37 7.25
CA ILE A 37 4.98 -6.89 7.64
C ILE A 37 5.06 -6.45 9.10
N PHE A 38 4.01 -5.82 9.62
CA PHE A 38 3.91 -5.44 11.02
C PHE A 38 2.47 -5.10 11.38
N THR A 39 2.18 -5.06 12.67
CA THR A 39 0.90 -4.58 13.20
C THR A 39 1.13 -3.27 13.94
N ARG A 40 0.25 -2.29 13.75
CA ARG A 40 0.30 -1.01 14.47
C ARG A 40 -0.99 -0.77 15.23
N THR A 41 -0.82 -0.13 16.38
CA THR A 41 -1.93 0.37 17.20
C THR A 41 -1.67 1.85 17.42
N LYS A 42 -2.72 2.67 17.28
CA LYS A 42 -2.69 4.10 17.58
C LYS A 42 -3.73 4.39 18.65
N GLN A 43 -3.48 5.39 19.50
CA GLN A 43 -4.47 5.87 20.45
C GLN A 43 -5.75 6.28 19.70
N GLY A 44 -6.90 5.74 20.13
CA GLY A 44 -8.19 5.92 19.46
C GLY A 44 -8.58 4.77 18.51
N TRP A 45 -7.70 3.80 18.23
CA TRP A 45 -8.07 2.60 17.49
C TRP A 45 -8.62 1.53 18.43
N ARG A 46 -9.77 0.92 18.05
CA ARG A 46 -10.38 -0.18 18.83
C ARG A 46 -9.55 -1.46 18.78
N HIS A 47 -8.87 -1.73 17.66
CA HIS A 47 -8.09 -2.95 17.45
C HIS A 47 -6.76 -2.64 16.75
N PRO A 48 -5.72 -3.48 16.95
CA PRO A 48 -4.48 -3.42 16.20
C PRO A 48 -4.75 -3.62 14.69
N VAL A 49 -4.15 -2.77 13.85
CA VAL A 49 -4.31 -2.85 12.39
C VAL A 49 -3.06 -3.51 11.78
N PRO A 50 -3.22 -4.63 11.06
CA PRO A 50 -2.11 -5.25 10.34
C PRO A 50 -1.81 -4.48 9.05
N PHE A 51 -0.53 -4.21 8.83
CA PHE A 51 0.01 -3.62 7.61
C PHE A 51 0.72 -4.68 6.77
N TYR A 52 0.57 -4.53 5.47
CA TYR A 52 1.04 -5.45 4.45
C TYR A 52 1.96 -4.71 3.48
N VAL A 53 2.99 -5.40 2.98
CA VAL A 53 3.59 -5.05 1.70
C VAL A 53 2.75 -5.68 0.60
N VAL A 54 2.43 -4.91 -0.44
CA VAL A 54 1.57 -5.33 -1.54
C VAL A 54 2.28 -5.03 -2.85
N GLU A 55 2.21 -5.96 -3.78
CA GLU A 55 2.73 -5.81 -5.13
C GLU A 55 1.69 -5.14 -6.03
N CYS A 56 2.06 -3.98 -6.58
CA CYS A 56 1.34 -3.37 -7.69
C CYS A 56 2.06 -3.73 -9.00
N LYS A 57 1.30 -4.25 -9.97
CA LYS A 57 1.81 -4.63 -11.29
C LYS A 57 2.44 -3.47 -12.06
N ASP A 58 1.95 -2.24 -11.83
CA ASP A 58 2.40 -1.04 -12.56
C ASP A 58 3.50 -0.25 -11.85
N HIS A 59 3.50 -0.25 -10.51
CA HIS A 59 4.31 0.68 -9.72
C HIS A 59 5.23 0.00 -8.70
N GLY A 60 5.24 -1.34 -8.63
CA GLY A 60 6.02 -2.11 -7.69
C GLY A 60 5.39 -2.17 -6.29
N TYR A 61 6.22 -2.23 -5.24
CA TYR A 61 5.72 -2.50 -3.90
C TYR A 61 5.22 -1.25 -3.17
N PHE A 62 4.16 -1.40 -2.39
CA PHE A 62 3.63 -0.37 -1.51
C PHE A 62 3.19 -0.95 -0.16
N ILE A 63 3.12 -0.11 0.86
CA ILE A 63 2.65 -0.47 2.19
C ILE A 63 1.21 0.01 2.37
N ASP A 64 0.33 -0.92 2.72
CA ASP A 64 -1.07 -0.60 2.97
C ASP A 64 -1.67 -1.53 4.04
N TYR A 65 -2.83 -1.18 4.56
CA TYR A 65 -3.64 -2.07 5.38
C TYR A 65 -4.89 -2.48 4.60
N ALA A 66 -5.50 -3.60 4.99
CA ALA A 66 -6.70 -4.09 4.32
C ALA A 66 -7.89 -3.16 4.61
N HIS A 67 -8.42 -2.52 3.57
CA HIS A 67 -9.53 -1.57 3.68
C HIS A 67 -10.88 -2.25 3.57
N GLY A 68 -11.82 -1.76 4.38
CA GLY A 68 -13.24 -2.13 4.33
C GLY A 68 -13.53 -3.60 4.63
N TYR A 69 -14.81 -3.97 4.51
CA TYR A 69 -15.28 -5.34 4.75
C TYR A 69 -14.67 -6.35 3.77
N ARG A 70 -14.44 -5.93 2.51
CA ARG A 70 -13.89 -6.78 1.44
C ARG A 70 -12.36 -6.92 1.47
N ARG A 71 -11.67 -6.26 2.42
CA ARG A 71 -10.22 -6.36 2.62
C ARG A 71 -9.41 -6.12 1.34
N TYR A 72 -9.61 -4.97 0.71
CA TYR A 72 -8.87 -4.57 -0.50
C TYR A 72 -7.68 -3.67 -0.18
N PHE A 73 -6.71 -3.59 -1.10
CA PHE A 73 -5.55 -2.70 -1.01
C PHE A 73 -5.63 -1.64 -2.10
N THR A 74 -5.10 -0.44 -1.82
CA THR A 74 -5.12 0.68 -2.76
C THR A 74 -3.71 1.18 -3.00
N CYS A 75 -3.17 0.90 -4.19
CA CYS A 75 -1.89 1.49 -4.58
C CYS A 75 -2.02 3.03 -4.63
N PRO A 76 -1.19 3.77 -3.87
CA PRO A 76 -1.28 5.23 -3.81
C PRO A 76 -0.99 5.89 -5.17
N LEU A 77 -0.13 5.27 -5.97
CA LEU A 77 0.27 5.79 -7.28
C LEU A 77 -0.81 5.57 -8.35
N CYS A 78 -1.46 4.38 -8.38
CA CYS A 78 -2.65 4.15 -9.20
C CYS A 78 -3.77 5.14 -8.85
N ARG A 79 -4.01 5.36 -7.56
CA ARG A 79 -5.06 6.28 -7.08
C ARG A 79 -4.81 7.71 -7.54
N ASP A 80 -3.57 8.17 -7.47
CA ASP A 80 -3.22 9.53 -7.92
C ASP A 80 -3.34 9.68 -9.44
N ARG A 81 -2.96 8.65 -10.21
CA ARG A 81 -3.17 8.62 -11.66
C ARG A 81 -4.65 8.81 -12.00
N GLN A 82 -5.52 8.00 -11.40
CA GLN A 82 -6.97 8.08 -11.62
C GLN A 82 -7.54 9.45 -11.24
N LYS A 83 -7.08 10.04 -10.12
CA LYS A 83 -7.50 11.40 -9.72
C LYS A 83 -7.12 12.45 -10.77
N ARG A 84 -5.91 12.38 -11.32
CA ARG A 84 -5.44 13.33 -12.34
C ARG A 84 -6.25 13.21 -13.63
N GLU A 85 -6.56 11.98 -14.06
CA GLU A 85 -7.41 11.70 -15.22
C GLU A 85 -8.83 12.27 -15.02
N MET A 86 -9.45 12.04 -13.85
CA MET A 86 -10.77 12.60 -13.54
C MET A 86 -10.78 14.14 -13.54
N VAL A 87 -9.72 14.78 -13.03
CA VAL A 87 -9.59 16.25 -13.06
C VAL A 87 -9.44 16.75 -14.51
N ALA A 88 -8.67 16.06 -15.34
CA ALA A 88 -8.51 16.41 -16.75
C ALA A 88 -9.84 16.30 -17.51
N VAL A 89 -10.62 15.23 -17.29
CA VAL A 89 -11.96 15.06 -17.87
C VAL A 89 -12.90 16.19 -17.43
N LYS A 90 -12.93 16.53 -16.13
CA LYS A 90 -13.77 17.64 -15.63
C LYS A 90 -13.43 18.98 -16.28
N LYS A 91 -12.15 19.24 -16.55
CA LYS A 91 -11.70 20.45 -17.25
C LYS A 91 -12.05 20.47 -18.74
N ALA A 92 -12.24 19.32 -19.36
CA ALA A 92 -12.58 19.22 -20.78
C ALA A 92 -14.09 19.32 -21.05
N VAL A 93 -14.93 19.11 -20.02
CA VAL A 93 -16.40 19.07 -20.12
C VAL A 93 -17.07 20.33 -19.54
N GLY A 94 -16.33 21.19 -18.84
CA GLY A 94 -16.82 22.47 -18.29
C GLY A 94 -16.16 23.66 -18.98
#